data_AF-A0A970HYX5-F1
#
_entry.id   AF-A0A970HYX5-F1
#
_cell.length_a   1.000
_cell.length_b   1.000
_cell.length_c   1.000
_cell.angle_alpha   90.00
_cell.angle_beta   90.00
_cell.angle_gamma   90.00
#
_symmetry.space_group_name_H-M   'P 1'
#
loop_
_entity.id
_entity.type
_entity.pdbx_description
1 polymer ?
#
loop_
_entity_poly.entity_id
_entity_poly.type
_entity_poly.pdbx_seq_one_letter_code
_entity_poly.pdbx_strand_id
1 'polypeptide(L)' 'MTERVIIFDTTLRDGEQVPGCQLNTIEKIQVAKALEELGVDVLEAGFP' A
#
# COMPACT_ATOMS: atom_id res chain seq x y z
N MET A 1 -10.35 -22.63 16.51
CA MET A 1 -9.30 -22.09 15.63
C MET A 1 -9.39 -20.59 15.71
N THR A 2 -8.27 -19.88 15.84
CA THR A 2 -8.25 -18.42 15.73
C THR A 2 -8.39 -18.06 14.25
N GLU A 3 -9.42 -17.30 13.91
CA GLU A 3 -9.55 -16.75 12.56
C GLU A 3 -8.44 -15.72 12.34
N ARG A 4 -7.64 -15.90 11.28
CA ARG A 4 -6.59 -14.94 10.91
C ARG A 4 -7.25 -13.80 10.13
N VAL A 5 -7.04 -12.57 10.59
CA VAL A 5 -7.38 -11.36 9.83
C VAL A 5 -6.32 -11.15 8.75
N ILE A 6 -6.76 -10.80 7.54
CA ILE A 6 -5.90 -10.44 6.41
C ILE A 6 -6.03 -8.93 6.20
N ILE A 7 -4.91 -8.22 6.15
CA ILE A 7 -4.85 -6.79 5.87
C ILE A 7 -4.56 -6.59 4.39
N PHE A 8 -5.53 -6.01 3.69
CA PHE A 8 -5.41 -5.55 2.31
C PHE A 8 -5.29 -4.03 2.31
N ASP A 9 -4.17 -3.50 1.84
CA ASP A 9 -3.88 -2.07 1.84
C ASP A 9 -3.88 -1.49 0.43
N THR A 10 -4.58 -0.36 0.26
CA THR A 10 -4.78 0.34 -1.03
C THR A 10 -4.03 1.67 -1.12
N THR A 11 -3.08 1.94 -0.22
CA THR A 11 -2.37 3.23 -0.14
C THR A 11 -1.68 3.59 -1.46
N LEU A 12 -1.03 2.62 -2.11
CA LEU A 12 -0.29 2.84 -3.36
C LEU A 12 -1.19 3.05 -4.59
N ARG A 13 -2.49 2.76 -4.49
CA ARG A 13 -3.47 2.92 -5.57
C ARG A 13 -4.48 4.01 -5.24
N ASP A 14 -5.34 3.80 -4.24
CA ASP A 14 -6.39 4.75 -3.88
C ASP A 14 -5.83 6.00 -3.20
N GLY A 15 -4.82 5.82 -2.34
CA GLY A 15 -4.17 6.94 -1.65
C GLY A 15 -3.53 7.93 -2.63
N GLU A 16 -2.87 7.42 -3.67
CA GLU A 16 -2.25 8.24 -4.72
C GLU A 16 -3.27 9.03 -5.56
N GLN A 17 -4.52 8.55 -5.68
CA GLN A 17 -5.56 9.23 -6.45
C GLN A 17 -6.06 10.51 -5.79
N VAL A 18 -5.71 10.77 -4.52
CA VAL A 18 -6.04 12.02 -3.83
C VAL A 18 -5.24 13.18 -4.43
N PRO A 19 -5.89 14.31 -4.78
CA PRO A 19 -5.18 15.48 -5.32
C PRO A 19 -4.06 15.96 -4.39
N GLY A 20 -2.84 16.05 -4.93
CA GLY A 20 -1.66 16.46 -4.17
C GLY A 20 -0.94 15.34 -3.41
N CYS A 21 -1.41 14.09 -3.52
CA CYS A 21 -0.78 12.91 -2.93
C CYS A 21 -0.11 12.00 -3.98
N GLN A 22 0.24 12.54 -5.16
CA GLN A 22 0.95 11.76 -6.17
C GLN A 22 2.32 11.34 -5.67
N LEU A 23 2.63 10.05 -5.80
CA LEU A 23 3.90 9.48 -5.40
C LEU A 23 4.73 9.19 -6.64
N ASN A 24 5.97 9.66 -6.66
CA ASN A 24 6.93 9.21 -7.67
C ASN A 24 7.35 7.75 -7.42
N THR A 25 8.03 7.13 -8.38
CA THR A 25 8.45 5.73 -8.29
C THR A 25 9.27 5.41 -7.03
N ILE A 26 10.15 6.32 -6.60
CA ILE A 26 10.98 6.12 -5.41
C ILE A 26 10.12 6.19 -4.15
N GLU A 27 9.22 7.16 -4.07
CA GLU A 27 8.29 7.31 -2.95
C GLU A 27 7.35 6.10 -2.83
N LYS A 28 6.87 5.57 -3.97
CA LYS A 28 6.07 4.33 -3.99
C LYS A 28 6.83 3.16 -3.38
N ILE A 29 8.10 2.98 -3.74
CA ILE A 29 8.94 1.90 -3.19
C ILE A 29 9.16 2.09 -1.68
N GLN A 30 9.36 3.34 -1.23
CA GLN A 30 9.52 3.64 0.20
C GLN A 30 8.26 3.31 0.99
N VAL A 31 7.09 3.74 0.49
CA VAL A 31 5.80 3.43 1.12
C VAL A 31 5.52 1.92 1.10
N ALA A 32 5.79 1.23 0.00
CA ALA A 32 5.62 -0.22 -0.11
C ALA A 32 6.43 -0.97 0.96
N LYS A 33 7.69 -0.60 1.17
CA LYS A 33 8.55 -1.19 2.21
C LYS A 33 8.05 -0.89 3.61
N ALA A 34 7.58 0.33 3.87
CA ALA A 34 7.02 0.69 5.17
C ALA A 34 5.75 -0.12 5.48
N LEU A 35 4.89 -0.38 4.48
CA LEU A 35 3.69 -1.20 4.63
C LEU A 35 4.04 -2.70 4.81
N GLU A 36 5.08 -3.19 4.13
CA GLU A 36 5.62 -4.52 4.36
C GLU A 36 6.13 -4.68 5.80
N GLU A 37 6.92 -3.72 6.29
CA GLU A 37 7.44 -3.70 7.67
C GLU A 37 6.32 -3.63 8.71
N LEU A 38 5.19 -2.99 8.39
CA LEU A 38 3.99 -2.94 9.23
C LEU A 38 3.25 -4.30 9.30
N GLY A 39 3.57 -5.23 8.41
CA GLY A 39 2.96 -6.56 8.36
C GLY A 39 1.65 -6.62 7.58
N VAL A 40 1.49 -5.75 6.58
CA VAL A 40 0.36 -5.85 5.63
C VAL A 40 0.49 -7.14 4.82
N ASP A 41 -0.61 -7.88 4.66
CA ASP A 41 -0.61 -9.16 3.94
C ASP A 41 -0.64 -8.98 2.42
N VAL A 42 -1.35 -7.97 1.92
CA VAL A 42 -1.53 -7.71 0.49
C VAL A 42 -1.52 -6.21 0.18
N LEU A 43 -0.75 -5.82 -0.83
CA LEU A 43 -0.63 -4.45 -1.32
C LEU A 43 -1.25 -4.30 -2.72
N GLU A 44 -2.12 -3.30 -2.91
CA GLU A 44 -2.59 -2.89 -4.23
C GLU A 44 -1.60 -1.90 -4.87
N ALA A 45 -0.83 -2.36 -5.86
CA ALA A 45 0.33 -1.63 -6.38
C ALA A 45 0.01 -0.44 -7.33
N GLY A 46 -1.26 -0.18 -7.66
CA GLY A 46 -1.69 0.89 -8.58
C GLY A 46 -2.48 0.39 -9.79
N PHE A 47 -2.59 1.24 -10.83
CA PHE A 47 -3.17 0.89 -12.14
C PHE A 47 -2.08 0.84 -13.22
N PRO A 48 -2.06 -0.21 -14.10
CA PRO A 48 -1.13 -0.29 -15.23
C PRO A 48 -1.44 0.71 -16.36
#